data_AF-A0AAE8HYE7-F1
#
_entry.id   AF-A0AAE8HYE7-F1
#
_cell.length_a   1.000
_cell.length_b   1.000
_cell.length_c   1.000
_cell.angle_alpha   90.00
_cell.angle_beta   90.00
_cell.angle_gamma   90.00
#
_symmetry.space_group_name_H-M   'P 1'
#
loop_
_entity.id
_entity.type
_entity.pdbx_description
1 polymer ?
#
loop_
_entity_poly.entity_id
_entity_poly.type
_entity_poly.pdbx_seq_one_letter_code
_entity_poly.pdbx_strand_id
1 'polypeptide(L)'
;MPISQHQLAAAVLASDHIVDRRTIAAFLADAATQPAPNPFPNTSVGAVRQVWQQRVVEFQSFGIQVAGLACLLTSLSGMSVDEPLAQEILRAGQHTTNVFSHADSSRIVGAVLYGKPGFALPALPVPRSLHRTSSRRTRVPAGQLDLFADAGV
;
A
#
# COMPACT_ATOMS: atom_id res chain seq x y z
N MET A 1 16.59 5.58 -16.08
CA MET A 1 16.75 4.37 -15.25
C MET A 1 15.39 4.02 -14.67
N PRO A 2 15.00 2.73 -14.62
CA PRO A 2 13.73 2.35 -14.03
C PRO A 2 13.73 2.71 -12.54
N ILE A 3 12.62 3.28 -12.06
CA ILE A 3 12.44 3.61 -10.65
C ILE A 3 12.42 2.30 -9.86
N SER A 4 13.21 2.20 -8.80
CA SER A 4 13.16 1.01 -7.92
C SER A 4 11.83 0.96 -7.17
N GLN A 5 11.40 -0.23 -6.77
CA GLN A 5 10.16 -0.42 -5.99
C GLN A 5 10.12 0.44 -4.72
N HIS A 6 11.25 0.56 -4.00
CA HIS A 6 11.33 1.40 -2.81
C HIS A 6 11.19 2.90 -3.15
N GLN A 7 11.79 3.35 -4.26
CA GLN A 7 11.62 4.72 -4.74
C GLN A 7 10.18 4.98 -5.18
N LEU A 8 9.54 4.00 -5.82
CA LEU A 8 8.13 4.09 -6.22
C LEU A 8 7.21 4.20 -5.01
N ALA A 9 7.43 3.36 -3.99
CA ALA A 9 6.69 3.43 -2.72
C ALA A 9 6.86 4.79 -2.04
N ALA A 10 8.08 5.32 -1.98
CA ALA A 10 8.37 6.64 -1.42
C ALA A 10 7.70 7.77 -2.22
N ALA A 11 7.73 7.72 -3.55
CA ALA A 11 7.11 8.70 -4.43
C ALA A 11 5.58 8.72 -4.28
N VAL A 12 4.95 7.54 -4.19
CA VAL A 12 3.51 7.42 -3.91
C VAL A 12 3.19 7.97 -2.52
N LEU A 13 3.99 7.66 -1.50
CA LEU A 13 3.80 8.16 -0.14
C LEU A 13 3.89 9.70 -0.06
N ALA A 14 4.74 10.32 -0.87
CA ALA A 14 4.91 11.76 -0.96
C ALA A 14 3.82 12.48 -1.79
N SER A 15 2.93 11.73 -2.45
CA SER A 15 1.91 12.27 -3.35
C SER A 15 0.63 12.64 -2.59
N ASP A 16 0.56 13.87 -2.09
CA ASP A 16 -0.50 14.30 -1.16
C ASP A 16 -1.93 14.27 -1.74
N HIS A 17 -2.07 14.32 -3.06
CA HIS A 17 -3.35 14.24 -3.77
C HIS A 17 -3.95 12.82 -3.79
N ILE A 18 -3.17 11.81 -3.43
CA ILE A 18 -3.64 10.43 -3.30
C ILE A 18 -4.06 10.20 -1.84
N VAL A 19 -5.37 10.05 -1.62
CA VAL A 19 -5.94 9.84 -0.28
C VAL A 19 -5.42 8.54 0.35
N ASP A 20 -5.43 7.45 -0.42
CA ASP A 20 -5.01 6.12 0.04
C ASP A 20 -3.50 5.88 -0.03
N ARG A 21 -2.69 6.94 -0.16
CA ARG A 21 -1.25 6.86 -0.45
C ARG A 21 -0.48 5.98 0.53
N ARG A 22 -0.85 5.99 1.81
CA ARG A 22 -0.21 5.16 2.83
C ARG A 22 -0.44 3.67 2.58
N THR A 23 -1.68 3.27 2.30
CA THR A 23 -2.04 1.88 2.02
C THR A 23 -1.35 1.37 0.77
N ILE A 24 -1.35 2.18 -0.29
CA ILE A 24 -0.70 1.83 -1.56
C ILE A 24 0.83 1.77 -1.38
N ALA A 25 1.44 2.75 -0.70
CA ALA A 25 2.87 2.76 -0.45
C ALA A 25 3.31 1.58 0.43
N ALA A 26 2.53 1.21 1.45
CA ALA A 26 2.82 0.04 2.27
C ALA A 26 2.76 -1.26 1.45
N PHE A 27 1.77 -1.41 0.58
CA PHE A 27 1.70 -2.54 -0.35
C PHE A 27 2.92 -2.57 -1.29
N LEU A 28 3.32 -1.43 -1.85
CA LEU A 28 4.50 -1.34 -2.70
C LEU A 28 5.81 -1.64 -1.95
N ALA A 29 5.90 -1.30 -0.67
CA ALA A 29 7.09 -1.57 0.14
C ALA A 29 7.18 -3.02 0.65
N ASP A 30 6.10 -3.81 0.54
CA ASP A 30 6.08 -5.20 0.97
C ASP A 30 7.01 -6.06 0.09
N ALA A 31 7.81 -6.92 0.73
CA ALA A 31 8.78 -7.76 0.04
C ALA A 31 8.13 -8.82 -0.88
N ALA A 32 6.88 -9.21 -0.62
CA ALA A 32 6.11 -10.10 -1.47
C ALA A 32 5.57 -9.41 -2.73
N THR A 33 5.58 -8.07 -2.77
CA THR A 33 5.16 -7.31 -3.94
C THR A 33 6.26 -7.31 -4.98
N GLN A 34 5.91 -7.74 -6.19
CA GLN A 34 6.84 -7.90 -7.30
C GLN A 34 6.28 -7.22 -8.56
N PRO A 35 7.15 -6.73 -9.46
CA PRO A 35 6.73 -6.27 -10.79
C PRO A 35 5.96 -7.37 -11.52
N ALA A 36 4.85 -6.99 -12.14
CA ALA A 36 4.06 -7.87 -13.01
C ALA A 36 4.34 -7.52 -14.49
N PRO A 37 4.13 -8.47 -15.43
CA PRO A 37 4.23 -8.17 -16.85
C PRO A 37 3.35 -6.97 -17.22
N ASN A 38 3.96 -5.93 -17.79
CA ASN A 38 3.26 -4.75 -18.28
C ASN A 38 3.39 -4.65 -19.81
N PRO A 39 2.35 -4.98 -20.58
CA PRO A 39 2.36 -4.83 -22.04
C PRO A 39 2.30 -3.36 -22.50
N PHE A 40 1.90 -2.44 -21.63
CA PHE A 40 1.75 -1.01 -21.93
C PHE A 40 2.50 -0.14 -20.93
N PRO A 41 3.86 -0.22 -20.88
CA PRO A 41 4.66 0.59 -19.97
C PRO A 41 4.60 2.08 -20.31
N ASN A 42 4.39 2.41 -21.58
CA ASN A 42 4.11 3.76 -22.06
C ASN A 42 2.67 3.82 -22.54
N THR A 43 1.93 4.83 -22.07
CA THR A 43 0.51 5.02 -22.36
C THR A 43 0.20 6.52 -22.42
N SER A 44 -1.07 6.88 -22.61
CA SER A 44 -1.54 8.27 -22.59
C SER A 44 -2.62 8.47 -21.53
N VAL A 45 -2.81 9.71 -21.10
CA VAL A 45 -3.92 10.10 -20.21
C VAL A 45 -5.26 9.61 -20.74
N GLY A 46 -5.54 9.78 -22.04
CA GLY A 46 -6.79 9.36 -22.66
C GLY A 46 -7.03 7.85 -22.55
N ALA A 47 -6.00 7.05 -22.86
CA ALA A 47 -6.07 5.60 -22.75
C ALA A 47 -6.28 5.14 -21.31
N VAL A 48 -5.51 5.70 -20.37
CA VAL A 48 -5.66 5.40 -18.93
C VAL A 48 -7.06 5.77 -18.46
N ARG A 49 -7.54 6.97 -18.78
CA ARG A 49 -8.88 7.44 -18.39
C ARG A 49 -9.97 6.50 -18.90
N GLN A 50 -9.93 6.11 -20.17
CA GLN A 50 -10.92 5.18 -20.75
C GLN A 50 -10.92 3.83 -20.03
N VAL A 51 -9.74 3.22 -19.86
CA VAL A 51 -9.59 1.91 -19.21
C VAL A 51 -10.11 1.95 -17.77
N TRP A 52 -9.74 2.98 -17.01
CA TRP A 52 -10.11 3.04 -15.60
C TRP A 52 -11.56 3.49 -15.37
N GLN A 53 -12.15 4.26 -16.28
CA GLN A 53 -13.59 4.53 -16.25
C GLN A 53 -14.40 3.25 -16.46
N GLN A 54 -14.00 2.40 -17.41
CA GLN A 54 -14.64 1.09 -17.59
C GLN A 54 -14.48 0.22 -16.32
N ARG A 55 -13.28 0.21 -15.73
CA ARG A 55 -13.02 -0.55 -14.50
C ARG A 55 -13.84 -0.11 -13.29
N VAL A 56 -14.27 1.16 -13.20
CA VAL A 56 -15.19 1.59 -12.13
C VAL A 56 -16.44 0.73 -12.13
N VAL A 57 -17.06 0.56 -13.30
CA VAL A 57 -18.31 -0.19 -13.47
C VAL A 57 -18.09 -1.67 -13.20
N GLU A 58 -17.01 -2.24 -13.73
CA GLU A 58 -16.65 -3.65 -13.51
C GLU A 58 -16.38 -3.94 -12.04
N PHE A 59 -15.58 -3.11 -11.37
CA PHE A 59 -15.20 -3.31 -9.98
C PHE A 59 -16.42 -3.25 -9.05
N GLN A 60 -17.32 -2.29 -9.30
CA GLN A 60 -18.58 -2.20 -8.58
C GLN A 60 -19.43 -3.46 -8.78
N SER A 61 -19.54 -3.93 -10.03
CA SER A 61 -20.36 -5.10 -10.37
C SER A 61 -19.85 -6.40 -9.72
N PHE A 62 -18.52 -6.54 -9.57
CA PHE A 62 -17.89 -7.71 -8.96
C PHE A 62 -17.58 -7.55 -7.46
N GLY A 63 -17.99 -6.45 -6.83
CA GLY A 63 -17.67 -6.18 -5.42
C GLY A 63 -16.17 -6.10 -5.13
N ILE A 64 -15.37 -5.66 -6.11
CA ILE A 64 -13.93 -5.52 -5.97
C ILE A 64 -13.63 -4.29 -5.11
N GLN A 65 -12.86 -4.49 -4.04
CA GLN A 65 -12.35 -3.40 -3.22
C GLN A 65 -11.19 -2.71 -3.93
N VAL A 66 -11.20 -1.38 -3.94
CA VAL A 66 -10.24 -0.55 -4.65
C VAL A 66 -9.88 0.71 -3.84
N ALA A 67 -8.60 1.07 -3.88
CA ALA A 67 -8.03 2.28 -3.28
C ALA A 67 -7.39 3.15 -4.38
N GLY A 68 -7.49 4.47 -4.25
CA GLY A 68 -6.85 5.45 -5.14
C GLY A 68 -7.53 5.69 -6.49
N LEU A 69 -8.57 4.93 -6.86
CA LEU A 69 -9.24 5.05 -8.16
C LEU A 69 -9.88 6.43 -8.39
N ALA A 70 -10.60 6.96 -7.40
CA ALA A 70 -11.20 8.28 -7.50
C ALA A 70 -10.15 9.39 -7.64
N CYS A 71 -9.03 9.29 -6.91
CA CYS A 71 -7.91 10.22 -7.01
C CYS A 71 -7.25 10.17 -8.40
N LEU A 72 -7.06 8.98 -8.97
CA LEU A 72 -6.54 8.82 -10.32
C LEU A 72 -7.46 9.50 -11.34
N LEU A 73 -8.76 9.18 -11.34
CA LEU A 73 -9.70 9.75 -12.31
C LEU A 73 -9.82 11.27 -12.18
N THR A 74 -9.78 11.78 -10.95
CA THR A 74 -9.76 13.24 -10.70
C THR A 74 -8.51 13.87 -11.29
N SER A 75 -7.33 13.29 -11.07
CA SER A 75 -6.06 13.82 -11.59
C SER A 75 -6.04 13.84 -13.11
N LEU A 76 -6.46 12.74 -13.75
CA LEU A 76 -6.53 12.62 -15.21
C LEU A 76 -7.54 13.57 -15.85
N SER A 77 -8.60 13.96 -15.13
CA SER A 77 -9.62 14.87 -15.67
C SER A 77 -9.09 16.28 -15.95
N GLY A 78 -8.01 16.69 -15.27
CA GLY A 78 -7.37 17.98 -15.47
C GLY A 78 -6.21 17.96 -16.49
N MET A 79 -5.96 16.84 -17.16
CA MET A 79 -4.81 16.65 -18.05
C MET A 79 -5.22 16.56 -19.52
N SER A 80 -4.28 16.83 -20.43
CA SER A 80 -4.49 16.65 -21.87
C SER A 80 -4.56 15.17 -22.22
N VAL A 81 -5.45 14.77 -23.12
CA VAL A 81 -5.67 13.36 -23.49
C VAL A 81 -4.45 12.69 -24.10
N ASP A 82 -3.61 13.46 -24.81
CA ASP A 82 -2.42 12.96 -25.51
C ASP A 82 -1.17 13.01 -24.62
N GLU A 83 -1.29 13.48 -23.38
CA GLU A 83 -0.15 13.60 -22.49
C GLU A 83 0.42 12.20 -22.14
N PRO A 84 1.74 11.98 -22.31
CA PRO A 84 2.36 10.68 -22.13
C PRO A 84 2.52 10.33 -20.65
N LEU A 85 2.16 9.09 -20.32
CA LEU A 85 2.28 8.51 -19.00
C LEU A 85 3.12 7.24 -19.04
N ALA A 86 3.87 7.01 -17.97
CA ALA A 86 4.48 5.72 -17.67
C ALA A 86 3.58 4.95 -16.70
N GLN A 87 3.46 3.63 -16.92
CA GLN A 87 2.70 2.73 -16.06
C GLN A 87 3.62 1.67 -15.46
N GLU A 88 3.53 1.51 -14.14
CA GLU A 88 4.16 0.42 -13.40
C GLU A 88 3.07 -0.47 -12.81
N ILE A 89 3.19 -1.80 -13.00
CA ILE A 89 2.24 -2.77 -12.45
C ILE A 89 2.97 -3.68 -11.47
N LEU A 90 2.49 -3.74 -10.24
CA LEU A 90 3.03 -4.60 -9.21
C LEU A 90 1.93 -5.49 -8.63
N ARG A 91 2.29 -6.71 -8.21
CA ARG A 91 1.37 -7.72 -7.69
C ARG A 91 1.96 -8.42 -6.46
N ALA A 92 1.10 -8.68 -5.48
CA ALA A 92 1.34 -9.59 -4.38
C ALA A 92 0.05 -10.39 -4.12
N GLY A 93 0.13 -11.72 -4.17
CA GLY A 93 -1.02 -12.59 -3.95
C GLY A 93 -2.23 -12.25 -4.82
N GLN A 94 -3.33 -11.85 -4.18
CA GLN A 94 -4.62 -11.54 -4.82
C GLN A 94 -4.79 -10.04 -5.14
N HIS A 95 -3.74 -9.24 -4.97
CA HIS A 95 -3.81 -7.79 -5.07
C HIS A 95 -2.86 -7.27 -6.15
N THR A 96 -3.33 -6.28 -6.89
CA THR A 96 -2.56 -5.62 -7.95
C THR A 96 -2.59 -4.11 -7.74
N THR A 97 -1.44 -3.47 -7.87
CA THR A 97 -1.30 -2.01 -7.91
C THR A 97 -0.84 -1.57 -9.29
N ASN A 98 -1.43 -0.50 -9.78
CA ASN A 98 -0.96 0.22 -10.96
C ASN A 98 -0.56 1.62 -10.51
N VAL A 99 0.65 2.04 -10.84
CA VAL A 99 1.15 3.39 -10.56
C VAL A 99 1.39 4.09 -11.88
N PHE A 100 0.89 5.31 -11.98
CA PHE A 100 1.03 6.17 -13.15
C PHE A 100 1.88 7.37 -12.80
N SER A 101 2.92 7.63 -13.60
CA SER A 101 3.73 8.84 -13.51
C SER A 101 3.76 9.54 -14.87
N HIS A 102 4.17 10.81 -14.89
CA HIS A 102 4.53 11.42 -16.17
C HIS A 102 5.68 10.63 -16.80
N ALA A 103 5.71 10.51 -18.12
CA ALA A 103 6.80 9.81 -18.80
C ALA A 103 8.15 10.50 -18.56
N ASP A 104 8.15 11.84 -18.50
CA ASP A 104 9.36 12.66 -18.45
C ASP A 104 9.81 13.03 -17.04
N SER A 105 8.92 12.89 -16.05
CA SER A 105 9.23 13.17 -14.65
C SER A 105 8.68 12.04 -13.81
N SER A 106 9.49 11.49 -12.89
CA SER A 106 9.05 10.45 -11.95
C SER A 106 7.99 10.94 -10.93
N ARG A 107 7.31 12.04 -11.24
CA ARG A 107 6.18 12.59 -10.49
C ARG A 107 4.96 11.71 -10.72
N ILE A 108 4.40 11.22 -9.61
CA ILE A 108 3.22 10.35 -9.62
C ILE A 108 1.99 11.18 -9.98
N VAL A 109 1.26 10.73 -11.00
CA VAL A 109 -0.05 11.24 -11.39
C VAL A 109 -1.13 10.58 -10.55
N GLY A 110 -1.04 9.27 -10.34
CA GLY A 110 -1.98 8.53 -9.49
C GLY A 110 -1.58 7.08 -9.30
N ALA A 111 -2.22 6.41 -8.36
CA ALA A 111 -2.01 4.99 -8.13
C ALA A 111 -3.34 4.33 -7.75
N VAL A 112 -3.53 3.08 -8.19
CA VAL A 112 -4.73 2.29 -7.90
C VAL A 112 -4.33 0.91 -7.41
N LEU A 113 -4.79 0.54 -6.23
CA LEU A 113 -4.62 -0.78 -5.63
C LEU A 113 -5.99 -1.47 -5.56
N TYR A 114 -6.07 -2.70 -6.06
CA TYR A 114 -7.31 -3.48 -6.03
C TYR A 114 -7.04 -4.96 -5.77
N GLY A 115 -8.02 -5.65 -5.18
CA GLY A 115 -8.02 -7.09 -4.98
C GLY A 115 -8.73 -7.86 -6.09
N LYS A 116 -8.67 -9.19 -6.04
CA LYS A 116 -9.64 -10.04 -6.74
C LYS A 116 -11.03 -9.94 -6.08
N PRO A 117 -12.11 -10.31 -6.80
CA PRO A 117 -13.45 -10.39 -6.21
C PRO A 117 -13.46 -11.18 -4.90
N GLY A 118 -14.11 -10.64 -3.87
CA GLY A 118 -14.20 -11.26 -2.54
C GLY A 118 -12.97 -11.09 -1.63
N PHE A 119 -11.89 -10.45 -2.10
CA PHE A 119 -10.71 -10.16 -1.26
C PHE A 119 -10.69 -8.69 -0.82
N ALA A 120 -10.68 -8.47 0.50
CA ALA A 120 -10.47 -7.15 1.07
C ALA A 120 -9.08 -6.60 0.72
N LEU A 121 -8.94 -5.28 0.71
CA LEU A 121 -7.63 -4.65 0.53
C LEU A 121 -6.68 -5.01 1.69
N PRO A 122 -5.36 -5.05 1.44
CA PRO A 122 -4.39 -5.26 2.50
C PRO A 122 -4.56 -4.20 3.57
N ALA A 123 -4.76 -4.62 4.82
CA ALA A 123 -4.71 -3.70 5.94
C ALA A 123 -3.30 -3.10 6.01
N LEU A 124 -3.21 -1.82 6.35
CA LEU A 124 -1.93 -1.23 6.69
C LEU A 124 -1.25 -2.10 7.75
N PRO A 125 0.03 -2.46 7.58
CA PRO A 125 0.78 -3.08 8.66
C PRO A 125 0.74 -2.10 9.83
N VAL A 126 -0.05 -2.41 10.86
CA VAL A 126 0.07 -1.70 12.13
C VAL A 126 1.50 -2.00 12.58
N PRO A 127 2.34 -0.99 12.81
CA PRO A 127 3.67 -1.23 13.37
C PRO A 127 3.45 -2.03 14.63
N ARG A 128 3.81 -3.33 14.60
CA ARG A 128 3.82 -4.12 15.82
C ARG A 128 4.83 -3.39 16.67
N SER A 129 4.37 -2.66 17.69
CA SER A 129 5.24 -2.13 18.70
C SER A 129 6.04 -3.33 19.16
N LEU A 130 7.33 -3.36 18.84
CA LEU A 130 8.24 -4.33 19.41
C LEU A 130 8.17 -4.03 20.91
N HIS A 131 7.31 -4.73 21.62
CA HIS A 131 7.49 -4.98 23.03
C HIS A 131 8.81 -5.74 23.09
N ARG A 132 9.91 -4.96 23.13
CA ARG A 132 11.16 -5.40 23.73
C ARG A 132 10.79 -5.69 25.16
N THR A 133 10.32 -6.91 25.41
CA THR A 133 10.46 -7.50 26.72
C THR A 133 11.95 -7.52 26.97
N SER A 134 12.39 -6.53 27.73
CA SER A 134 13.74 -6.41 28.26
C SER A 134 13.96 -7.57 29.22
N SER A 135 14.18 -8.76 28.66
CA SER A 135 14.63 -9.93 29.40
C SER A 135 16.11 -9.75 29.67
N ARG A 136 16.43 -9.01 30.73
CA ARG A 136 17.47 -9.32 31.72
C ARG A 136 17.62 -8.15 32.69
N ARG A 137 17.15 -8.35 33.92
CA ARG A 137 17.95 -8.06 35.10
C ARG A 137 17.69 -9.10 36.18
N THR A 138 18.81 -9.66 36.60
CA THR A 138 19.00 -10.69 37.61
C THR A 138 18.65 -10.17 39.01
N ARG A 139 17.95 -11.02 39.79
CA ARG A 139 17.81 -11.13 41.26
C ARG A 139 17.84 -9.87 42.15
N VAL A 140 16.76 -9.72 42.92
CA VAL A 140 16.80 -9.41 44.35
C VAL A 140 15.84 -10.38 45.05
N PRO A 141 16.26 -11.20 46.03
CA PRO A 141 15.34 -11.95 46.86
C PRO A 141 14.73 -10.99 47.88
N ALA A 142 13.48 -10.61 47.67
CA ALA A 142 12.68 -9.97 48.71
C ALA A 142 12.31 -11.03 49.76
N GLY A 143 12.46 -10.66 51.03
CA GLY A 143 12.38 -11.54 52.19
C GLY A 143 11.22 -12.54 52.16
N GLN A 144 11.59 -13.78 52.42
CA GLN A 144 10.70 -14.85 52.86
C GLN A 144 9.92 -14.34 54.09
N LEU A 145 8.63 -14.06 53.89
CA LEU A 145 7.67 -13.93 54.99
C LEU A 145 7.31 -15.35 55.43
N ASP A 146 7.90 -15.76 56.55
CA ASP A 146 7.54 -16.96 57.27
C ASP A 146 6.16 -16.74 57.91
N LEU A 147 5.13 -17.43 57.44
CA LEU A 147 3.73 -17.24 57.86
C LEU A 147 3.26 -18.28 58.89
N PHE A 148 4.17 -18.97 59.56
CA PHE A 148 3.83 -19.96 60.57
C PHE A 148 4.65 -19.80 61.84
N ALA A 149 4.29 -18.79 62.65
CA ALA A 149 4.65 -18.73 64.05
C ALA A 149 3.39 -18.50 64.89
N ASP A 150 3.08 -19.52 65.69
CA ASP A 150 2.15 -19.60 66.83
C ASP A 150 0.64 -19.36 66.63
N ALA A 151 -0.10 -20.47 66.70
CA ALA A 151 -1.27 -20.58 67.56
C ALA A 151 -1.03 -21.72 68.55
N GLY A 152 -0.60 -21.38 69.76
CA GLY A 152 -0.45 -22.29 70.88
C GLY A 152 -1.77 -22.70 71.51
N VAL A 153 -1.73 -23.86 72.17
CA VAL A 153 -2.53 -24.22 73.36
C VAL A 153 -1.55 -24.79 74.38
#